data_AF-A0A0S9S7D8-F1
#
_entry.id   AF-A0A0S9S7D8-F1
#
_cell.length_a   1.000
_cell.length_b   1.000
_cell.length_c   1.000
_cell.angle_alpha   90.00
_cell.angle_beta   90.00
_cell.angle_gamma   90.00
#
_symmetry.space_group_name_H-M   'P 1'
#
loop_
_entity.id
_entity.type
_entity.pdbx_description
1 polymer ?
#
loop_
_entity_poly.entity_id
_entity_poly.type
_entity_poly.pdbx_seq_one_letter_code
_entity_poly.pdbx_strand_id
1 'polypeptide(L)'
;MVTLVLLLVAMGAIAASAVAASHSPLPVEQALPVGVLGLAWRNAGTRQTRFGQRTLWLADAPDRDVARYSRAYSAGRDALREAGFSWDSLTPVCWEAVPAPAEDDVLAAVAVAEAAADAVDAVREQARVEAIRAADREWIANGAPRAEAIAALRECLETKSWAWNKRKKTLAESLLGDRPSVRDAVLARELVGEVELLIENVTARLEALMESPWWERAGIEAVRVAVHEGCRFLSDRDEDRAAHRNGIGWSAAHSHVGHVLASMESLDQAKAAHALQAVYPHRRQLTPELRAGIFGTEAV
;
A
#
# COMPACT_ATOMS: atom_id res chain seq x y z
N MET A 1 42.31 -24.24 58.63
CA MET A 1 42.10 -25.02 57.39
C MET A 1 40.97 -26.04 57.51
N VAL A 2 40.79 -26.73 58.65
CA VAL A 2 39.72 -27.73 58.84
C VAL A 2 38.29 -27.17 58.70
N THR A 3 38.05 -25.93 59.12
CA THR A 3 36.73 -25.27 59.05
C THR A 3 36.30 -24.88 57.63
N LEU A 4 37.24 -24.53 56.73
CA LEU A 4 36.91 -24.18 55.34
C LEU A 4 36.54 -25.42 54.51
N VAL A 5 37.20 -26.56 54.81
CA VAL A 5 36.90 -27.84 54.17
C VAL A 5 35.51 -28.34 54.56
N LEU A 6 35.11 -28.18 55.84
CA LEU A 6 33.76 -28.54 56.28
C LEU A 6 32.66 -27.67 55.64
N LEU A 7 32.92 -26.38 55.43
CA LEU A 7 31.95 -25.48 54.76
C LEU A 7 31.76 -25.85 53.28
N LEU A 8 32.85 -26.20 52.57
CA LEU A 8 32.80 -26.64 51.18
C LEU A 8 32.12 -28.00 51.01
N VAL A 9 32.30 -28.92 51.97
CA VAL A 9 31.59 -30.22 51.98
C VAL A 9 30.09 -30.01 52.26
N ALA A 10 29.73 -29.12 53.18
CA ALA A 10 28.33 -28.79 53.45
C ALA A 10 27.64 -28.10 52.26
N MET A 11 28.31 -27.14 51.59
CA MET A 11 27.79 -26.52 50.36
C MET A 11 27.70 -27.51 49.21
N GLY A 12 28.66 -28.44 49.07
CA GLY A 12 28.61 -29.52 48.08
C GLY A 12 27.45 -30.48 48.34
N ALA A 13 27.17 -30.81 49.60
CA ALA A 13 26.04 -31.65 49.97
C ALA A 13 24.68 -30.95 49.72
N ILE A 14 24.58 -29.65 49.98
CA ILE A 14 23.37 -28.84 49.70
C ILE A 14 23.17 -28.66 48.18
N ALA A 15 24.24 -28.44 47.41
CA ALA A 15 24.16 -28.36 45.95
C ALA A 15 23.82 -29.73 45.33
N ALA A 16 24.37 -30.83 45.84
CA ALA A 16 24.04 -32.18 45.40
C ALA A 16 22.60 -32.57 45.74
N SER A 17 22.07 -32.13 46.89
CA SER A 17 20.66 -32.36 47.25
C SER A 17 19.70 -31.41 46.53
N ALA A 18 20.11 -30.20 46.14
CA ALA A 18 19.35 -29.32 45.25
C ALA A 18 19.32 -29.84 43.80
N VAL A 19 20.43 -30.40 43.30
CA VAL A 19 20.50 -31.04 41.98
C VAL A 19 19.73 -32.35 41.97
N ALA A 20 19.84 -33.18 43.01
CA ALA A 20 19.03 -34.40 43.15
C ALA A 20 17.53 -34.11 43.33
N ALA A 21 17.16 -33.01 44.02
CA ALA A 21 15.76 -32.57 44.12
C ALA A 21 15.22 -31.97 42.81
N SER A 22 16.08 -31.39 41.97
CA SER A 22 15.71 -30.94 40.61
C SER A 22 15.63 -32.07 39.58
N HIS A 23 16.10 -33.27 39.92
CA HIS A 23 16.12 -34.47 39.07
C HIS A 23 15.39 -35.67 39.69
N SER A 24 14.59 -35.47 40.75
CA SER A 24 13.65 -36.49 41.19
C SER A 24 12.70 -36.80 40.03
N PRO A 25 12.71 -38.01 39.44
CA PRO A 25 11.65 -38.38 38.53
C PRO A 25 10.34 -38.32 39.33
N LEU A 26 9.48 -37.36 38.97
CA LEU A 26 8.12 -37.30 39.50
C LEU A 26 7.44 -38.64 39.25
N PRO A 27 6.58 -39.12 40.17
CA PRO A 27 5.96 -40.43 40.05
C PRO A 27 5.18 -40.52 38.74
N VAL A 28 5.50 -41.56 37.96
CA VAL A 28 4.86 -41.89 36.69
C VAL A 28 3.43 -42.33 36.94
N GLU A 29 2.49 -41.43 36.68
CA GLU A 29 1.18 -41.72 36.08
C GLU A 29 0.99 -40.69 34.96
N GLN A 30 1.70 -40.90 33.83
CA GLN A 30 1.52 -40.06 32.65
C GLN A 30 0.38 -40.61 31.83
N ALA A 31 -0.65 -39.80 31.63
CA ALA A 31 -1.52 -39.91 30.48
C ALA A 31 -1.91 -38.50 30.03
N LEU A 32 -2.26 -38.35 28.76
CA LEU A 32 -1.90 -37.27 27.84
C LEU A 32 -0.43 -37.32 27.37
N PRO A 33 -0.17 -37.68 26.10
CA PRO A 33 1.18 -37.74 25.57
C PRO A 33 1.89 -36.38 25.64
N VAL A 34 3.16 -36.39 26.04
CA VAL A 34 4.00 -35.19 26.02
C VAL A 34 4.14 -34.69 24.58
N GLY A 35 3.72 -33.45 24.30
CA GLY A 35 3.87 -32.83 22.97
C GLY A 35 2.66 -32.94 22.03
N VAL A 36 1.51 -33.45 22.49
CA VAL A 36 0.29 -33.51 21.66
C VAL A 36 -0.06 -32.12 21.11
N LEU A 37 -0.37 -32.08 19.80
CA LEU A 37 -0.71 -30.88 19.05
C LEU A 37 0.39 -29.79 19.10
N GLY A 38 1.64 -30.18 19.34
CA GLY A 38 2.79 -29.28 19.43
C GLY A 38 2.85 -28.48 20.73
N LEU A 39 2.07 -28.86 21.75
CA LEU A 39 2.00 -28.16 23.03
C LEU A 39 2.70 -28.96 24.13
N ALA A 40 3.41 -28.26 25.01
CA ALA A 40 3.80 -28.80 26.31
C ALA A 40 2.58 -28.76 27.24
N TRP A 41 2.35 -29.81 28.03
CA TRP A 41 1.21 -29.91 28.93
C TRP A 41 1.68 -30.06 30.37
N ARG A 42 1.11 -29.27 31.29
CA ARG A 42 1.34 -29.37 32.74
C ARG A 42 0.10 -29.89 33.45
N ASN A 43 0.29 -30.84 34.36
CA ASN A 43 -0.78 -31.35 35.20
C ASN A 43 -1.17 -30.31 36.26
N ALA A 44 -2.43 -29.88 36.28
CA ALA A 44 -2.99 -28.92 37.23
C ALA A 44 -3.80 -29.59 38.37
N GLY A 45 -3.75 -30.92 38.43
CA GLY A 45 -4.37 -31.76 39.43
C GLY A 45 -5.75 -32.28 39.03
N THR A 46 -6.26 -33.19 39.86
CA THR A 46 -7.57 -33.81 39.67
C THR A 46 -8.69 -32.90 40.20
N ARG A 47 -9.84 -32.90 39.51
CA ARG A 47 -11.03 -32.11 39.83
C ARG A 47 -12.29 -32.95 39.67
N GLN A 48 -13.28 -32.70 40.53
CA GLN A 48 -14.63 -33.23 40.35
C GLN A 48 -15.37 -32.35 39.35
N THR A 49 -15.81 -32.93 38.24
CA THR A 49 -16.63 -32.25 37.22
C THR A 49 -18.04 -32.84 37.19
N ARG A 50 -18.95 -32.25 36.40
CA ARG A 50 -20.27 -32.84 36.13
C ARG A 50 -20.20 -34.20 35.42
N PHE A 51 -19.05 -34.55 34.85
CA PHE A 51 -18.79 -35.82 34.15
C PHE A 51 -17.88 -36.75 34.96
N GLY A 52 -17.86 -36.59 36.29
CA GLY A 52 -17.02 -37.37 37.20
C GLY A 52 -15.65 -36.75 37.43
N GLN A 53 -14.76 -37.54 38.05
CA GLN A 53 -13.40 -37.15 38.39
C GLN A 53 -12.54 -37.08 37.13
N ARG A 54 -11.85 -35.96 36.92
CA ARG A 54 -10.99 -35.72 35.76
C ARG A 54 -9.68 -35.05 36.15
N THR A 55 -8.60 -35.38 35.44
CA THR A 55 -7.32 -34.69 35.55
C THR A 55 -7.27 -33.51 34.59
N LEU A 56 -6.93 -32.33 35.11
CA LEU A 56 -6.80 -31.12 34.29
C LEU A 56 -5.35 -30.97 33.82
N TRP A 57 -5.19 -30.89 32.50
CA TRP A 57 -3.95 -30.53 31.83
C TRP A 57 -4.07 -29.13 31.25
N LEU A 58 -3.08 -28.29 31.52
CA LEU A 58 -2.99 -26.94 30.96
C LEU A 58 -1.84 -26.89 29.97
N ALA A 59 -2.04 -26.31 28.79
CA ALA A 59 -0.94 -26.08 27.88
C ALA A 59 0.01 -25.02 28.45
N ASP A 60 1.30 -25.33 28.46
CA ASP A 60 2.39 -24.43 28.78
C ASP A 60 2.95 -23.89 27.47
N ALA A 61 2.24 -22.93 26.87
CA ALA A 61 2.58 -22.38 25.57
C ALA A 61 2.54 -20.84 25.61
N PRO A 62 3.62 -20.14 25.25
CA PRO A 62 3.54 -18.71 24.91
C PRO A 62 2.68 -18.55 23.65
N ASP A 63 2.03 -17.39 23.49
CA ASP A 63 0.99 -17.07 22.47
C ASP A 63 1.23 -17.55 21.02
N ARG A 64 2.48 -17.88 20.64
CA ARG A 64 2.86 -18.31 19.28
C ARG A 64 2.77 -19.82 19.02
N ASP A 65 2.75 -20.66 20.06
CA ASP A 65 2.77 -22.14 19.87
C ASP A 65 1.37 -22.77 19.82
N VAL A 66 0.32 -21.97 19.89
CA VAL A 66 -1.07 -22.45 19.92
C VAL A 66 -1.70 -22.59 18.53
N ALA A 67 -1.03 -22.14 17.46
CA ALA A 67 -1.59 -22.12 16.10
C ALA A 67 -2.02 -23.53 15.63
N ARG A 68 -1.18 -24.55 15.86
CA ARG A 68 -1.48 -25.94 15.48
C ARG A 68 -2.71 -26.47 16.21
N TYR A 69 -2.77 -26.28 17.53
CA TYR A 69 -3.92 -26.66 18.35
C TYR A 69 -5.19 -25.92 17.93
N SER A 70 -5.13 -24.60 17.74
CA SER A 70 -6.28 -23.79 17.32
C SER A 70 -6.82 -24.23 15.98
N ARG A 71 -5.94 -24.51 15.02
CA ARG A 71 -6.28 -25.01 13.69
C ARG A 71 -6.96 -26.38 13.77
N ALA A 72 -6.35 -27.34 14.46
CA ALA A 72 -6.90 -28.68 14.64
C ALA A 72 -8.22 -28.65 15.42
N TYR A 73 -8.31 -27.90 16.51
CA TYR A 73 -9.51 -27.76 17.32
C TYR A 73 -10.66 -27.06 16.58
N SER A 74 -10.36 -26.10 15.70
CA SER A 74 -11.40 -25.45 14.89
C SER A 74 -11.96 -26.38 13.81
N ALA A 75 -11.12 -27.24 13.23
CA ALA A 75 -11.52 -28.14 12.14
C ALA A 75 -12.10 -29.48 12.65
N GLY A 76 -11.54 -30.06 13.70
CA GLY A 76 -11.91 -31.36 14.28
C GLY A 76 -12.41 -31.24 15.72
N ARG A 77 -13.23 -30.21 16.00
CA ARG A 77 -13.65 -29.85 17.35
C ARG A 77 -14.26 -31.00 18.14
N ASP A 78 -15.10 -31.81 17.50
CA ASP A 78 -15.87 -32.84 18.19
C ASP A 78 -14.97 -34.01 18.62
N ALA A 79 -14.07 -34.47 17.75
CA ALA A 79 -13.08 -35.49 18.07
C ALA A 79 -12.17 -35.05 19.23
N LEU A 80 -11.68 -33.81 19.19
CA LEU A 80 -10.83 -33.27 20.24
C LEU A 80 -11.60 -33.07 21.56
N ARG A 81 -12.86 -32.64 21.51
CA ARG A 81 -13.71 -32.52 22.71
C ARG A 81 -14.00 -33.86 23.37
N GLU A 82 -14.23 -34.90 22.57
CA GLU A 82 -14.44 -36.26 23.06
C GLU A 82 -13.19 -36.78 23.79
N ALA A 83 -12.01 -36.50 23.24
CA ALA A 83 -10.72 -36.77 23.89
C ALA A 83 -10.38 -35.81 25.07
N GLY A 84 -11.27 -34.87 25.40
CA GLY A 84 -11.14 -33.98 26.56
C GLY A 84 -10.49 -32.63 26.29
N PHE A 85 -10.01 -32.35 25.07
CA PHE A 85 -9.42 -31.08 24.69
C PHE A 85 -10.49 -29.97 24.62
N SER A 86 -10.14 -28.78 25.11
CA SER A 86 -11.00 -27.60 25.11
C SER A 86 -10.18 -26.31 25.28
N TRP A 87 -10.87 -25.20 25.52
CA TRP A 87 -10.25 -23.91 25.82
C TRP A 87 -10.74 -23.42 27.16
N ASP A 88 -9.82 -22.96 27.99
CA ASP A 88 -10.10 -22.09 29.13
C ASP A 88 -9.65 -20.67 28.78
N SER A 89 -10.61 -19.82 28.42
CA SER A 89 -10.36 -18.48 27.89
C SER A 89 -9.45 -18.52 26.65
N LEU A 90 -8.16 -18.20 26.81
CA LEU A 90 -7.15 -18.22 25.75
C LEU A 90 -6.12 -19.35 25.91
N THR A 91 -6.30 -20.22 26.90
CA THR A 91 -5.36 -21.32 27.19
C THR A 91 -5.97 -22.64 26.71
N PRO A 92 -5.29 -23.42 25.86
CA PRO A 92 -5.68 -24.80 25.58
C PRO A 92 -5.65 -25.64 26.87
N VAL A 93 -6.71 -26.40 27.12
CA VAL A 93 -6.80 -27.28 28.27
C VAL A 93 -7.27 -28.67 27.85
N CYS A 94 -6.87 -29.71 28.57
CA CYS A 94 -7.39 -31.06 28.38
C CYS A 94 -7.93 -31.64 29.69
N TRP A 95 -9.13 -32.19 29.63
CA TRP A 95 -9.85 -32.81 30.75
C TRP A 95 -9.85 -34.32 30.59
N GLU A 96 -8.76 -34.94 31.03
CA GLU A 96 -8.56 -36.38 30.95
C GLU A 96 -9.44 -37.13 31.95
N ALA A 97 -10.08 -38.22 31.51
CA ALA A 97 -10.89 -39.07 32.38
C ALA A 97 -10.03 -39.86 33.39
N VAL A 98 -10.63 -40.27 34.51
CA VAL A 98 -9.99 -41.20 35.47
C VAL A 98 -10.86 -42.45 35.57
N PRO A 99 -10.39 -43.64 35.12
CA PRO A 99 -9.05 -43.92 34.59
C PRO A 99 -8.80 -43.25 33.23
N ALA A 100 -7.51 -43.02 32.92
CA ALA A 100 -7.10 -42.39 31.67
C ALA A 100 -7.59 -43.20 30.45
N PRO A 101 -8.01 -42.52 29.36
CA PRO A 101 -8.29 -43.20 28.10
C PRO A 101 -7.04 -43.89 27.56
N ALA A 102 -7.21 -44.86 26.66
CA ALA A 102 -6.07 -45.44 25.98
C ALA A 102 -5.34 -44.36 25.17
N GLU A 103 -4.00 -44.40 25.16
CA GLU A 103 -3.17 -43.45 24.43
C GLU A 103 -3.54 -43.42 22.93
N ASP A 104 -3.83 -44.59 22.37
CA ASP A 104 -4.26 -44.76 20.98
C ASP A 104 -5.57 -44.00 20.66
N ASP A 105 -6.51 -43.90 21.61
CA ASP A 105 -7.77 -43.16 21.41
C ASP A 105 -7.51 -41.66 21.31
N VAL A 106 -6.60 -41.13 22.15
CA VAL A 106 -6.22 -39.71 22.14
C VAL A 106 -5.46 -39.38 20.85
N LEU A 107 -4.51 -40.24 20.44
CA LEU A 107 -3.78 -40.07 19.19
C LEU A 107 -4.69 -40.18 17.97
N ALA A 108 -5.68 -41.07 17.98
CA ALA A 108 -6.67 -41.18 16.92
C ALA A 108 -7.52 -39.91 16.81
N ALA A 109 -8.00 -39.36 17.93
CA ALA A 109 -8.76 -38.11 17.95
C ALA A 109 -7.95 -36.92 17.41
N VAL A 110 -6.66 -36.84 17.78
CA VAL A 110 -5.72 -35.84 17.27
C VAL A 110 -5.52 -36.01 15.77
N ALA A 111 -5.25 -37.23 15.29
CA ALA A 111 -5.05 -37.50 13.88
C ALA A 111 -6.29 -37.14 13.03
N VAL A 112 -7.49 -37.44 13.52
CA VAL A 112 -8.75 -37.04 12.87
C VAL A 112 -8.86 -35.52 12.76
N ALA A 113 -8.53 -34.79 13.84
CA ALA A 113 -8.62 -33.34 13.84
C ALA A 113 -7.55 -32.66 12.99
N GLU A 114 -6.34 -33.21 12.93
CA GLU A 114 -5.28 -32.73 12.06
C GLU A 114 -5.61 -33.00 10.58
N ALA A 115 -6.13 -34.18 10.25
CA ALA A 115 -6.60 -34.48 8.90
C ALA A 115 -7.74 -33.54 8.46
N ALA A 116 -8.67 -33.22 9.36
CA ALA A 116 -9.73 -32.24 9.09
C ALA A 116 -9.16 -30.83 8.85
N ALA A 117 -8.16 -30.41 9.64
CA ALA A 117 -7.49 -29.13 9.47
C ALA A 117 -6.75 -29.04 8.13
N ASP A 118 -6.00 -30.07 7.76
CA ASP A 118 -5.27 -30.12 6.49
C ASP A 118 -6.23 -30.08 5.29
N ALA A 119 -7.39 -30.75 5.39
CA ALA A 119 -8.43 -30.69 4.35
C ALA A 119 -9.00 -29.27 4.19
N VAL A 120 -9.26 -28.55 5.29
CA VAL A 120 -9.74 -27.16 5.25
C VAL A 120 -8.69 -26.23 4.62
N ASP A 121 -7.41 -26.39 4.97
CA ASP A 121 -6.33 -25.58 4.42
C ASP A 121 -6.11 -25.86 2.93
N ALA A 122 -6.22 -27.12 2.50
CA ALA A 122 -6.16 -27.49 1.09
C ALA A 122 -7.27 -26.81 0.28
N VAL A 123 -8.51 -26.79 0.79
CA VAL A 123 -9.64 -26.08 0.15
C VAL A 123 -9.40 -24.57 0.09
N ARG A 124 -8.87 -23.97 1.16
CA ARG A 124 -8.53 -22.53 1.18
C ARG A 124 -7.45 -22.18 0.19
N GLU A 125 -6.40 -22.99 0.09
CA GLU A 125 -5.32 -22.75 -0.86
C GLU A 125 -5.81 -22.94 -2.30
N GLN A 126 -6.64 -23.97 -2.55
CA GLN A 126 -7.27 -24.14 -3.86
C GLN A 126 -8.15 -22.95 -4.24
N ALA A 127 -8.95 -22.42 -3.29
CA ALA A 127 -9.75 -21.23 -3.50
C ALA A 127 -8.89 -19.98 -3.76
N ARG A 128 -7.75 -19.85 -3.07
CA ARG A 128 -6.79 -18.76 -3.29
C ARG A 128 -6.19 -18.81 -4.69
N VAL A 129 -5.73 -20.00 -5.11
CA VAL A 129 -5.17 -20.21 -6.45
C VAL A 129 -6.22 -19.95 -7.53
N GLU A 130 -7.46 -20.41 -7.35
CA GLU A 130 -8.53 -20.15 -8.32
C GLU A 130 -8.92 -18.67 -8.37
N ALA A 131 -8.92 -17.97 -7.23
CA ALA A 131 -9.18 -16.52 -7.18
C ALA A 131 -8.09 -15.74 -7.95
N ILE A 132 -6.82 -16.10 -7.79
CA ILE A 132 -5.72 -15.49 -8.56
C ILE A 132 -5.90 -15.75 -10.06
N ARG A 133 -6.17 -17.00 -10.45
CA ARG A 133 -6.42 -17.35 -11.86
C ARG A 133 -7.63 -16.62 -12.44
N ALA A 134 -8.71 -16.49 -11.66
CA ALA A 134 -9.89 -15.75 -12.08
C ALA A 134 -9.58 -14.27 -12.28
N ALA A 135 -8.82 -13.65 -11.37
CA ALA A 135 -8.36 -12.27 -11.52
C ALA A 135 -7.46 -12.08 -12.75
N ASP A 136 -6.56 -13.03 -13.05
CA ASP A 136 -5.73 -12.98 -14.25
C ASP A 136 -6.56 -13.13 -15.53
N ARG A 137 -7.54 -14.04 -15.57
CA ARG A 137 -8.46 -14.18 -16.72
C ARG A 137 -9.28 -12.91 -16.95
N GLU A 138 -9.79 -12.31 -15.87
CA GLU A 138 -10.52 -11.04 -15.90
C GLU A 138 -9.63 -9.92 -16.46
N TRP A 139 -8.39 -9.83 -15.99
CA TRP A 139 -7.41 -8.87 -16.46
C TRP A 139 -7.06 -9.07 -17.94
N ILE A 140 -6.88 -10.31 -18.39
CA ILE A 140 -6.62 -10.60 -19.80
C ILE A 140 -7.82 -10.16 -20.67
N ALA A 141 -9.05 -10.37 -20.21
CA ALA A 141 -10.25 -10.01 -20.96
C ALA A 141 -10.53 -8.50 -20.98
N ASN A 142 -10.31 -7.79 -19.87
CA ASN A 142 -10.80 -6.42 -19.67
C ASN A 142 -9.71 -5.41 -19.27
N GLY A 143 -8.46 -5.83 -19.15
CA GLY A 143 -7.36 -5.01 -18.66
C GLY A 143 -6.87 -3.98 -19.67
N ALA A 144 -6.96 -4.27 -20.98
CA ALA A 144 -6.44 -3.38 -22.03
C ALA A 144 -7.04 -1.95 -21.98
N PRO A 145 -8.38 -1.76 -21.94
CA PRO A 145 -8.96 -0.41 -21.82
C PRO A 145 -8.59 0.33 -20.52
N ARG A 146 -8.25 -0.42 -19.45
CA ARG A 146 -7.81 0.16 -18.17
C ARG A 146 -6.37 0.64 -18.28
N ALA A 147 -5.51 -0.17 -18.90
CA ALA A 147 -4.12 0.18 -19.17
C ALA A 147 -4.02 1.40 -20.10
N GLU A 148 -4.87 1.48 -21.14
CA GLU A 148 -4.96 2.63 -22.05
C GLU A 148 -5.33 3.92 -21.30
N ALA A 149 -6.30 3.87 -20.38
CA ALA A 149 -6.67 5.03 -19.57
C ALA A 149 -5.52 5.54 -18.69
N ILE A 150 -4.74 4.62 -18.09
CA ILE A 150 -3.54 4.98 -17.30
C ILE A 150 -2.42 5.49 -18.21
N ALA A 151 -2.26 4.94 -19.42
CA ALA A 151 -1.28 5.44 -20.39
C ALA A 151 -1.60 6.88 -20.81
N ALA A 152 -2.87 7.18 -21.14
CA ALA A 152 -3.32 8.52 -21.46
C ALA A 152 -3.13 9.49 -20.27
N LEU A 153 -3.40 9.04 -19.04
CA LEU A 153 -3.12 9.84 -17.84
C LEU A 153 -1.63 10.15 -17.69
N ARG A 154 -0.76 9.16 -17.91
CA ARG A 154 0.70 9.33 -17.85
C ARG A 154 1.18 10.34 -18.89
N GLU A 155 0.75 10.18 -20.14
CA GLU A 155 1.06 11.12 -21.21
C GLU A 155 0.57 12.54 -20.90
N CYS A 156 -0.65 12.67 -20.34
CA CYS A 156 -1.20 13.96 -19.95
C CYS A 156 -0.42 14.62 -18.78
N LEU A 157 0.05 13.83 -17.81
CA LEU A 157 0.91 14.33 -16.74
C LEU A 157 2.28 14.81 -17.26
N GLU A 158 2.83 14.13 -18.26
CA GLU A 158 4.11 14.46 -18.88
C GLU A 158 4.01 15.72 -19.77
N THR A 159 3.08 15.70 -20.72
CA THR A 159 2.95 16.73 -21.76
C THR A 159 2.22 18.00 -21.30
N LYS A 160 1.28 17.87 -20.35
CA LYS A 160 0.39 18.95 -19.90
C LYS A 160 0.54 19.21 -18.41
N SER A 161 1.74 19.01 -17.86
CA SER A 161 2.03 19.16 -16.43
C SER A 161 1.59 20.50 -15.83
N TRP A 162 1.58 21.57 -16.63
CA TRP A 162 1.11 22.92 -16.29
C TRP A 162 -0.40 23.03 -16.03
N ALA A 163 -1.22 22.14 -16.58
CA ALA A 163 -2.69 22.17 -16.43
C ALA A 163 -3.18 21.60 -15.09
N TRP A 164 -2.28 21.00 -14.31
CA TRP A 164 -2.62 20.28 -13.09
C TRP A 164 -2.40 21.14 -11.84
N ASN A 165 -3.44 21.25 -11.00
CA ASN A 165 -3.25 21.71 -9.63
C ASN A 165 -2.59 20.62 -8.77
N LYS A 166 -1.93 21.03 -7.67
CA LYS A 166 -1.14 20.12 -6.81
C LYS A 166 -1.94 18.91 -6.31
N ARG A 167 -3.19 19.13 -5.84
CA ARG A 167 -4.02 18.06 -5.28
C ARG A 167 -4.41 17.02 -6.35
N LYS A 168 -4.84 17.48 -7.53
CA LYS A 168 -5.20 16.61 -8.65
C LYS A 168 -3.98 15.88 -9.21
N LYS A 169 -2.83 16.55 -9.27
CA LYS A 169 -1.56 15.93 -9.69
C LYS A 169 -1.18 14.76 -8.77
N THR A 170 -1.17 14.97 -7.45
CA THR A 170 -0.87 13.90 -6.49
C THR A 170 -1.86 12.74 -6.58
N LEU A 171 -3.16 13.04 -6.78
CA LEU A 171 -4.16 12.00 -7.02
C LEU A 171 -3.86 11.22 -8.31
N ALA A 172 -3.61 11.91 -9.42
CA ALA A 172 -3.28 11.30 -10.70
C ALA A 172 -2.04 10.40 -10.61
N GLU A 173 -0.98 10.87 -9.95
CA GLU A 173 0.25 10.10 -9.71
C GLU A 173 -0.01 8.82 -8.90
N SER A 174 -0.93 8.86 -7.92
CA SER A 174 -1.29 7.68 -7.13
C SER A 174 -2.03 6.59 -7.92
N LEU A 175 -2.58 6.91 -9.08
CA LEU A 175 -3.28 5.97 -9.96
C LEU A 175 -2.33 5.24 -10.93
N LEU A 176 -1.07 5.66 -11.03
CA LEU A 176 -0.09 5.07 -11.95
C LEU A 176 0.39 3.72 -11.43
N GLY A 177 -0.30 2.64 -11.81
CA GLY A 177 0.08 1.25 -11.53
C GLY A 177 0.00 0.36 -12.76
N ASP A 178 0.60 -0.83 -12.67
CA ASP A 178 0.68 -1.79 -13.79
C ASP A 178 -0.62 -2.57 -14.02
N ARG A 179 -1.44 -2.72 -12.97
CA ARG A 179 -2.74 -3.39 -13.01
C ARG A 179 -3.84 -2.50 -12.39
N PRO A 180 -4.20 -1.40 -13.05
CA PRO A 180 -5.26 -0.50 -12.57
C PRO A 180 -6.59 -1.21 -12.38
N SER A 181 -7.28 -0.90 -11.29
CA SER A 181 -8.67 -1.33 -11.11
C SER A 181 -9.61 -0.61 -12.10
N VAL A 182 -10.85 -1.10 -12.22
CA VAL A 182 -11.90 -0.43 -13.00
C VAL A 182 -12.08 1.02 -12.53
N ARG A 183 -12.07 1.23 -11.21
CA ARG A 183 -12.23 2.54 -10.61
C ARG A 183 -11.08 3.48 -10.98
N ASP A 184 -9.85 2.98 -10.95
CA ASP A 184 -8.66 3.78 -11.29
C ASP A 184 -8.73 4.25 -12.74
N ALA A 185 -9.13 3.36 -13.66
CA ALA A 185 -9.29 3.70 -15.07
C ALA A 185 -10.40 4.75 -15.32
N VAL A 186 -11.50 4.70 -14.56
CA VAL A 186 -12.57 5.72 -14.65
C VAL A 186 -12.05 7.07 -14.16
N LEU A 187 -11.44 7.13 -12.97
CA LEU A 187 -10.88 8.35 -12.41
C LEU A 187 -9.78 8.93 -13.32
N ALA A 188 -8.95 8.09 -13.91
CA ALA A 188 -7.92 8.52 -14.87
C ALA A 188 -8.54 9.25 -16.07
N ARG A 189 -9.60 8.70 -16.68
CA ARG A 189 -10.30 9.35 -17.79
C ARG A 189 -10.94 10.67 -17.39
N GLU A 190 -11.58 10.73 -16.22
CA GLU A 190 -12.19 11.96 -15.71
C GLU A 190 -11.14 13.06 -15.54
N LEU A 191 -10.00 12.74 -14.92
CA LEU A 191 -8.91 13.69 -14.70
C LEU A 191 -8.29 14.18 -16.02
N VAL A 192 -8.09 13.29 -16.99
CA VAL A 192 -7.63 13.68 -18.34
C VAL A 192 -8.65 14.61 -19.01
N GLY A 193 -9.94 14.24 -18.98
CA GLY A 193 -11.02 15.04 -19.58
C GLY A 193 -11.16 16.42 -18.94
N GLU A 194 -10.93 16.57 -17.64
CA GLU A 194 -10.91 17.88 -16.98
C GLU A 194 -9.77 18.77 -17.49
N VAL A 195 -8.59 18.19 -17.76
CA VAL A 195 -7.45 18.92 -18.32
C VAL A 195 -7.71 19.32 -19.77
N GLU A 196 -8.29 18.43 -20.56
CA GLU A 196 -8.68 18.72 -21.94
C GLU A 196 -9.73 19.83 -22.01
N LEU A 197 -10.76 19.76 -21.16
CA LEU A 197 -11.78 20.80 -21.06
C LEU A 197 -11.18 22.14 -20.64
N LEU A 198 -10.17 22.16 -19.75
CA LEU A 198 -9.45 23.38 -19.40
C LEU A 198 -8.73 23.97 -20.64
N ILE A 199 -8.03 23.13 -21.40
CA ILE A 199 -7.32 23.54 -22.62
C ILE A 199 -8.30 24.08 -23.67
N GLU A 200 -9.43 23.40 -23.89
CA GLU A 200 -10.49 23.82 -24.81
C GLU A 200 -11.04 25.19 -24.42
N ASN A 201 -11.36 25.40 -23.14
CA ASN A 201 -11.88 26.68 -22.65
C ASN A 201 -10.87 27.83 -22.81
N VAL A 202 -9.59 27.57 -22.55
CA VAL A 202 -8.53 28.57 -22.75
C VAL A 202 -8.37 28.87 -24.25
N THR A 203 -8.38 27.84 -25.09
CA THR A 203 -8.26 27.98 -26.55
C THR A 203 -9.42 28.78 -27.13
N ALA A 204 -10.66 28.44 -26.77
CA ALA A 204 -11.86 29.17 -27.18
C ALA A 204 -11.79 30.66 -26.76
N ARG A 205 -11.23 30.95 -25.58
CA ARG A 205 -11.01 32.34 -25.15
C ARG A 205 -9.97 33.06 -26.00
N LEU A 206 -8.93 32.37 -26.46
CA LEU A 206 -7.89 32.93 -27.34
C LEU A 206 -8.36 33.16 -28.78
N GLU A 207 -9.43 32.48 -29.19
CA GLU A 207 -10.09 32.69 -30.49
C GLU A 207 -11.09 33.86 -30.47
N ALA A 208 -11.58 34.23 -29.28
CA ALA A 208 -12.47 35.37 -29.14
C ALA A 208 -11.73 36.67 -29.51
N LEU A 209 -12.37 37.47 -30.37
CA LEU A 209 -11.83 38.77 -30.78
C LEU A 209 -11.71 39.67 -29.55
N MET A 210 -10.49 40.14 -29.29
CA MET A 210 -10.19 41.04 -28.18
C MET A 210 -9.69 42.37 -28.73
N GLU A 211 -10.29 43.46 -28.25
CA GLU A 211 -9.71 44.79 -28.38
C GLU A 211 -8.44 44.86 -27.54
N SER A 212 -7.29 44.73 -28.19
CA SER A 212 -5.98 44.73 -27.55
C SER A 212 -5.18 45.93 -28.03
N PRO A 213 -4.49 46.67 -27.13
CA PRO A 213 -3.53 47.69 -27.55
C PRO A 213 -2.38 47.10 -28.38
N TRP A 214 -2.23 45.77 -28.38
CA TRP A 214 -1.23 45.04 -29.16
C TRP A 214 -1.71 44.60 -30.54
N TRP A 215 -2.97 44.88 -30.92
CA TRP A 215 -3.56 44.33 -32.15
C TRP A 215 -2.78 44.70 -33.42
N GLU A 216 -2.44 45.97 -33.59
CA GLU A 216 -1.69 46.45 -34.76
C GLU A 216 -0.30 45.80 -34.82
N ARG A 217 0.39 45.73 -33.69
CA ARG A 217 1.72 45.12 -33.58
C ARG A 217 1.70 43.62 -33.84
N ALA A 218 0.64 42.92 -33.41
CA ALA A 218 0.40 41.51 -33.72
C ALA A 218 0.13 41.26 -35.21
N GLY A 219 -0.22 42.30 -35.99
CA GLY A 219 -0.36 42.21 -37.44
C GLY A 219 0.97 41.96 -38.17
N ILE A 220 2.10 42.26 -37.53
CA ILE A 220 3.44 42.08 -38.11
C ILE A 220 3.89 40.63 -37.94
N GLU A 221 4.16 39.93 -39.06
CA GLU A 221 4.52 38.51 -39.05
C GLU A 221 5.77 38.21 -38.22
N ALA A 222 6.83 39.00 -38.37
CA ALA A 222 8.06 38.84 -37.60
C ALA A 222 7.81 38.96 -36.08
N VAL A 223 6.87 39.83 -35.66
CA VAL A 223 6.47 39.96 -34.25
C VAL A 223 5.69 38.73 -33.79
N ARG A 224 4.81 38.17 -34.62
CA ARG A 224 4.08 36.94 -34.29
C ARG A 224 5.01 35.76 -34.06
N VAL A 225 6.00 35.59 -34.93
CA VAL A 225 7.02 34.54 -34.78
C VAL A 225 7.84 34.78 -33.51
N ALA A 226 8.33 36.00 -33.29
CA ALA A 226 9.13 36.33 -32.12
C ALA A 226 8.36 36.17 -30.80
N VAL A 227 7.08 36.57 -30.75
CA VAL A 227 6.27 36.43 -29.52
C VAL A 227 5.92 34.98 -29.25
N HIS A 228 5.71 34.17 -30.29
CA HIS A 228 5.52 32.73 -30.14
C HIS A 228 6.77 32.06 -29.55
N GLU A 229 7.96 32.41 -30.06
CA GLU A 229 9.23 31.96 -29.49
C GLU A 229 9.40 32.44 -28.04
N GLY A 230 8.99 33.68 -27.74
CA GLY A 230 8.93 34.20 -26.37
C GLY A 230 8.01 33.39 -25.44
N CYS A 231 6.85 32.95 -25.94
CA CYS A 231 5.96 32.07 -25.18
C CYS A 231 6.63 30.73 -24.86
N ARG A 232 7.26 30.09 -25.86
CA ARG A 232 8.00 28.82 -25.66
C ARG A 232 9.15 28.99 -24.66
N PHE A 233 9.94 30.05 -24.82
CA PHE A 233 11.06 30.36 -23.93
C PHE A 233 10.63 30.52 -22.46
N LEU A 234 9.49 31.16 -22.21
CA LEU A 234 8.94 31.33 -20.86
C LEU A 234 8.33 30.04 -20.32
N SER A 235 7.63 29.27 -21.16
CA SER A 235 7.05 27.97 -20.80
C SER A 235 8.11 26.95 -20.41
N ASP A 236 9.24 26.89 -21.14
CA ASP A 236 10.36 25.99 -20.83
C ASP A 236 11.00 26.30 -19.46
N ARG A 237 10.87 27.55 -18.98
CA ARG A 237 11.38 27.98 -17.67
C ARG A 237 10.37 27.83 -16.55
N ASP A 238 9.12 27.54 -16.86
CA ASP A 238 8.01 27.46 -15.91
C ASP A 238 7.93 26.06 -15.24
N GLU A 239 9.08 25.48 -14.88
CA GLU A 239 9.17 24.13 -14.31
C GLU A 239 8.49 24.04 -12.92
N ASP A 240 8.68 25.08 -12.10
CA ASP A 240 8.13 25.14 -10.74
C ASP A 240 6.74 25.80 -10.68
N ARG A 241 6.26 26.36 -11.80
CA ARG A 241 4.94 27.00 -11.94
C ARG A 241 4.72 28.10 -10.89
N ALA A 242 5.78 28.83 -10.55
CA ALA A 242 5.83 29.83 -9.50
C ALA A 242 5.42 29.30 -8.10
N ALA A 243 5.50 27.98 -7.86
CA ALA A 243 5.15 27.36 -6.58
C ALA A 243 6.27 27.52 -5.53
N HIS A 244 7.53 27.68 -5.96
CA HIS A 244 8.68 27.77 -5.06
C HIS A 244 9.43 29.10 -5.19
N ARG A 245 9.58 29.65 -6.40
CA ARG A 245 10.20 30.96 -6.62
C ARG A 245 9.38 31.78 -7.61
N ASN A 246 8.68 32.80 -7.08
CA ASN A 246 8.14 33.86 -7.92
C ASN A 246 9.30 34.58 -8.63
N GLY A 247 9.34 34.54 -9.96
CA GLY A 247 10.30 35.33 -10.75
C GLY A 247 10.90 34.64 -11.97
N ILE A 248 10.61 33.35 -12.18
CA ILE A 248 11.07 32.59 -13.36
C ILE A 248 9.84 31.95 -14.03
N GLY A 249 9.76 32.02 -15.35
CA GLY A 249 8.64 31.50 -16.13
C GLY A 249 7.40 32.38 -16.08
N TRP A 250 6.23 31.74 -16.01
CA TRP A 250 4.94 32.42 -16.02
C TRP A 250 4.48 32.77 -14.61
N SER A 251 3.73 33.87 -14.47
CA SER A 251 2.93 34.07 -13.26
C SER A 251 1.69 33.17 -13.30
N ALA A 252 1.10 32.89 -12.13
CA ALA A 252 -0.12 32.10 -12.01
C ALA A 252 -1.27 32.60 -12.90
N ALA A 253 -1.37 33.93 -13.13
CA ALA A 253 -2.40 34.52 -13.99
C ALA A 253 -2.21 34.21 -15.48
N HIS A 254 -0.97 33.94 -15.93
CA HIS A 254 -0.63 33.76 -17.34
C HIS A 254 -0.18 32.35 -17.68
N SER A 255 0.11 31.48 -16.71
CA SER A 255 0.66 30.14 -16.96
C SER A 255 -0.19 29.32 -17.94
N HIS A 256 -1.50 29.18 -17.71
CA HIS A 256 -2.36 28.41 -18.62
C HIS A 256 -2.39 28.99 -20.04
N VAL A 257 -2.52 30.32 -20.17
CA VAL A 257 -2.55 30.98 -21.49
C VAL A 257 -1.22 30.84 -22.20
N GLY A 258 -0.13 31.07 -21.48
CA GLY A 258 1.23 31.00 -22.00
C GLY A 258 1.58 29.62 -22.52
N HIS A 259 1.27 28.57 -21.76
CA HIS A 259 1.51 27.19 -22.18
C HIS A 259 0.63 26.76 -23.36
N VAL A 260 -0.66 27.16 -23.39
CA VAL A 260 -1.51 26.90 -24.56
C VAL A 260 -0.94 27.57 -25.81
N LEU A 261 -0.59 28.86 -25.73
CA LEU A 261 0.02 29.59 -26.86
C LEU A 261 1.37 29.01 -27.28
N ALA A 262 2.21 28.57 -26.34
CA ALA A 262 3.50 27.95 -26.64
C ALA A 262 3.37 26.59 -27.35
N SER A 263 2.30 25.85 -27.06
CA SER A 263 2.03 24.53 -27.64
C SER A 263 1.45 24.57 -29.05
N MET A 264 1.00 25.74 -29.52
CA MET A 264 0.45 25.91 -30.87
C MET A 264 1.54 25.80 -31.94
N GLU A 265 1.14 25.42 -33.15
CA GLU A 265 2.06 25.36 -34.30
C GLU A 265 2.43 26.78 -34.76
N SER A 266 1.45 27.68 -34.81
CA SER A 266 1.61 29.09 -35.20
C SER A 266 0.56 29.97 -34.52
N LEU A 267 0.83 31.28 -34.49
CA LEU A 267 -0.09 32.28 -33.95
C LEU A 267 -0.62 33.17 -35.09
N ASP A 268 -1.94 33.29 -35.18
CA ASP A 268 -2.59 34.34 -35.95
C ASP A 268 -2.52 35.69 -35.20
N GLN A 269 -3.07 36.76 -35.80
CA GLN A 269 -3.03 38.10 -35.21
C GLN A 269 -3.73 38.18 -33.85
N ALA A 270 -4.87 37.49 -33.68
CA ALA A 270 -5.61 37.52 -32.43
C ALA A 270 -4.83 36.81 -31.31
N LYS A 271 -4.37 35.59 -31.58
CA LYS A 271 -3.55 34.80 -30.65
C LYS A 271 -2.24 35.51 -30.32
N ALA A 272 -1.59 36.15 -31.29
CA ALA A 272 -0.39 36.93 -31.06
C ALA A 272 -0.65 38.20 -30.22
N ALA A 273 -1.82 38.83 -30.33
CA ALA A 273 -2.18 39.96 -29.47
C ALA A 273 -2.36 39.51 -28.00
N HIS A 274 -2.96 38.34 -27.77
CA HIS A 274 -3.01 37.70 -26.45
C HIS A 274 -1.60 37.34 -25.94
N ALA A 275 -0.75 36.78 -26.81
CA ALA A 275 0.63 36.43 -26.47
C ALA A 275 1.43 37.67 -26.05
N LEU A 276 1.34 38.78 -26.79
CA LEU A 276 2.01 40.04 -26.46
C LEU A 276 1.59 40.55 -25.08
N GLN A 277 0.29 40.54 -24.79
CA GLN A 277 -0.23 40.95 -23.49
C GLN A 277 0.27 40.05 -22.36
N ALA A 278 0.30 38.73 -22.58
CA ALA A 278 0.78 37.78 -21.58
C ALA A 278 2.30 37.89 -21.35
N VAL A 279 3.10 38.09 -22.40
CA VAL A 279 4.57 38.15 -22.36
C VAL A 279 5.07 39.47 -21.77
N TYR A 280 4.39 40.59 -22.00
CA TYR A 280 4.87 41.92 -21.61
C TYR A 280 5.24 42.08 -20.11
N PRO A 281 4.46 41.58 -19.14
CA PRO A 281 4.84 41.57 -17.73
C PRO A 281 6.14 40.82 -17.45
N HIS A 282 6.45 39.80 -18.26
CA HIS A 282 7.60 38.90 -18.10
C HIS A 282 8.78 39.26 -19.01
N ARG A 283 8.69 40.35 -19.78
CA ARG A 283 9.67 40.74 -20.81
C ARG A 283 11.12 40.80 -20.30
N ARG A 284 11.33 41.08 -19.01
CA ARG A 284 12.66 41.14 -18.38
C ARG A 284 13.35 39.78 -18.30
N GLN A 285 12.59 38.69 -18.35
CA GLN A 285 13.12 37.33 -18.35
C GLN A 285 13.59 36.88 -19.74
N LEU A 286 13.10 37.51 -20.81
CA LEU A 286 13.48 37.20 -22.18
C LEU A 286 14.92 37.62 -22.48
N THR A 287 15.55 36.92 -23.43
CA THR A 287 16.83 37.36 -24.01
C THR A 287 16.68 38.74 -24.66
N PRO A 288 17.75 39.56 -24.71
CA PRO A 288 17.72 40.87 -25.37
C PRO A 288 17.21 40.80 -26.81
N GLU A 289 17.59 39.77 -27.55
CA GLU A 289 17.23 39.55 -28.95
C GLU A 289 15.73 39.31 -29.10
N LEU A 290 15.16 38.40 -28.30
CA LEU A 290 13.72 38.14 -28.29
C LEU A 290 12.94 39.37 -27.86
N ARG A 291 13.40 40.08 -26.83
CA ARG A 291 12.76 41.30 -26.35
C ARG A 291 12.72 42.37 -27.45
N ALA A 292 13.82 42.58 -28.15
CA ALA A 292 13.91 43.52 -29.26
C ALA A 292 13.02 43.09 -30.45
N GLY A 293 12.98 41.81 -30.78
CA GLY A 293 12.10 41.28 -31.83
C GLY A 293 10.61 41.48 -31.52
N ILE A 294 10.23 41.27 -30.25
CA ILE A 294 8.83 41.37 -29.81
C ILE A 294 8.40 42.82 -29.62
N PHE A 295 9.17 43.63 -28.88
CA PHE A 295 8.76 44.96 -28.42
C PHE A 295 9.51 46.13 -29.09
N GLY A 296 10.57 45.85 -29.85
CA GLY A 296 11.45 46.87 -30.42
C GLY A 296 12.63 47.21 -29.51
N THR A 297 13.60 47.94 -30.04
CA THR A 297 14.85 48.31 -29.34
C THR A 297 14.69 49.43 -28.31
N GLU A 298 13.59 50.17 -28.35
CA GLU A 298 13.30 51.28 -27.43
C GLU A 298 12.54 50.84 -26.17
N ALA A 299 12.11 49.58 -26.09
CA ALA A 299 11.36 49.03 -24.97
C ALA A 299 12.29 48.61 -23.81
N VAL A 300 12.83 49.60 -23.09
CA VAL A 300 13.55 49.43 -21.81
C VAL A 300 12.68 49.92 -20.65
#